data_AF-A0A7X7ZLD3-F1
#
_entry.id   AF-A0A7X7ZLD3-F1
#
_cell.length_a   1.000
_cell.length_b   1.000
_cell.length_c   1.000
_cell.angle_alpha   90.00
_cell.angle_beta   90.00
_cell.angle_gamma   90.00
#
_symmetry.space_group_name_H-M   'P 1'
#
loop_
_entity.id
_entity.type
_entity.pdbx_description
1 polymer ?
#
loop_
_entity_poly.entity_id
_entity_poly.type
_entity_poly.pdbx_seq_one_letter_code
_entity_poly.pdbx_strand_id
1 'polypeptide(L)'
;MSQELSDQKIVSTDPPYYDNIGYADLSDFFYVWLRRSLRGVFPDLFATVAVPKAEELVATPYRHGSREKAEAFFLSGMTRAMHRLVEQAHPAFPVTIYYAFKQAESETDTGMASTGWETFLAAVIEAGFGVSGTWPMRTERGARSVSIGTNALASSIVLVCRRRSSDAPTATRREFLTCLQAELPPALEELLKCNIAPVDLRQACIGPGMAVFTRFSRVLEADGSPMPVRAALGLINAELDSFLSRHEGDLDRDTRFCLEWFKQFGFAQGPFGSAEVMSKAFDTSVDGMARDGTLVSRAGRVSLTPITGYTGDWAAAADSRRTVWEATHYMASALGTSGEESAARLYSSLDRSLTTPARDLGYRLYTICEQKGWSQEGTF
;
A
#
# COMPACT_ATOMS: atom_id res chain seq x y z
N MET A 1 -11.71 19.65 24.63
CA MET A 1 -12.85 19.11 23.86
C MET A 1 -13.83 18.44 24.81
N SER A 2 -15.08 18.95 24.83
CA SER A 2 -16.20 18.58 25.71
C SER A 2 -17.48 18.27 24.92
N GLN A 3 -17.35 17.83 23.66
CA GLN A 3 -18.50 17.49 22.83
C GLN A 3 -19.10 16.15 23.26
N GLU A 4 -20.43 16.06 23.37
CA GLU A 4 -21.18 14.83 23.67
C GLU A 4 -21.94 14.28 22.44
N LEU A 5 -21.85 14.97 21.30
CA LEU A 5 -22.63 14.66 20.10
C LEU A 5 -22.38 13.24 19.57
N SER A 6 -21.23 12.62 19.84
CA SER A 6 -20.91 11.28 19.35
C SER A 6 -21.27 10.16 20.34
N ASP A 7 -21.83 10.47 21.50
CA ASP A 7 -22.17 9.47 22.51
C ASP A 7 -23.18 8.43 21.96
N GLN A 8 -22.83 7.16 22.12
CA GLN A 8 -23.57 5.99 21.61
C GLN A 8 -23.89 6.05 20.10
N LYS A 9 -23.06 6.75 19.30
CA LYS A 9 -23.23 6.80 17.84
C LYS A 9 -22.27 5.87 17.11
N ILE A 10 -22.67 5.52 15.88
CA ILE A 10 -21.78 4.92 14.89
C ILE A 10 -20.94 6.06 14.30
N VAL A 11 -19.62 5.93 14.35
CA VAL A 11 -18.69 6.97 13.89
C VAL A 11 -17.98 6.52 12.61
N SER A 12 -18.07 7.36 11.59
CA SER A 12 -17.35 7.24 10.32
C SER A 12 -16.74 8.61 10.02
N THR A 13 -15.42 8.71 9.97
CA THR A 13 -14.73 10.01 9.99
C THR A 13 -13.45 10.03 9.15
N ASP A 14 -13.06 11.22 8.71
CA ASP A 14 -11.87 11.47 7.88
C ASP A 14 -11.01 12.55 8.56
N PRO A 15 -10.05 12.17 9.42
CA PRO A 15 -9.23 13.12 10.17
C PRO A 15 -8.19 13.81 9.27
N PRO A 16 -7.62 14.94 9.71
CA PRO A 16 -6.57 15.65 8.96
C PRO A 16 -5.36 14.76 8.62
N TYR A 17 -4.85 14.91 7.38
CA TYR A 17 -3.71 14.14 6.86
C TYR A 17 -2.37 14.79 7.21
N TYR A 18 -1.80 14.40 8.35
CA TYR A 18 -0.42 14.69 8.78
C TYR A 18 0.14 16.02 8.26
N ASP A 19 0.97 16.01 7.22
CA ASP A 19 1.61 17.18 6.59
C ASP A 19 1.11 17.48 5.16
N ASN A 20 0.07 16.77 4.69
CA ASN A 20 -0.34 16.76 3.29
C ASN A 20 -1.12 18.02 2.87
N ILE A 21 -2.02 18.53 3.71
CA ILE A 21 -2.88 19.69 3.38
C ILE A 21 -3.02 20.62 4.59
N GLY A 22 -2.58 21.88 4.43
CA GLY A 22 -2.88 22.97 5.35
C GLY A 22 -4.24 23.60 5.05
N TYR A 23 -5.32 22.96 5.48
CA TYR A 23 -6.70 23.43 5.27
C TYR A 23 -6.94 24.82 5.82
N ALA A 24 -6.34 25.16 6.96
CA ALA A 24 -6.53 26.48 7.53
C ALA A 24 -5.90 27.56 6.64
N ASP A 25 -4.73 27.32 6.03
CA ASP A 25 -4.12 28.27 5.10
C ASP A 25 -4.96 28.43 3.84
N LEU A 26 -5.42 27.32 3.26
CA LEU A 26 -6.30 27.35 2.08
C LEU A 26 -7.64 28.04 2.36
N SER A 27 -8.16 27.89 3.58
CA SER A 27 -9.44 28.48 3.98
C SER A 27 -9.40 30.00 4.02
N ASP A 28 -8.23 30.64 4.22
CA ASP A 28 -8.13 32.11 4.24
C ASP A 28 -8.57 32.73 2.91
N PHE A 29 -8.29 32.06 1.80
CA PHE A 29 -8.72 32.51 0.47
C PHE A 29 -10.23 32.73 0.43
N PHE A 30 -11.02 31.79 0.97
CA PHE A 30 -12.48 31.88 1.01
C PHE A 30 -12.96 32.75 2.17
N TYR A 31 -12.30 32.67 3.32
CA TYR A 31 -12.69 33.34 4.55
C TYR A 31 -12.84 34.85 4.38
N VAL A 32 -11.91 35.50 3.67
CA VAL A 32 -11.95 36.96 3.45
C VAL A 32 -13.24 37.38 2.72
N TRP A 33 -13.66 36.62 1.71
CA TRP A 33 -14.88 36.90 0.96
C TRP A 33 -16.15 36.59 1.77
N LEU A 34 -16.16 35.43 2.44
CA LEU A 34 -17.29 34.99 3.26
C LEU A 34 -17.51 35.94 4.45
N ARG A 35 -16.44 36.37 5.12
CA ARG A 35 -16.48 37.31 6.22
C ARG A 35 -17.18 38.62 5.85
N ARG A 36 -16.86 39.19 4.69
CA ARG A 36 -17.48 40.46 4.26
C ARG A 36 -19.00 40.34 4.11
N SER A 37 -19.48 39.18 3.66
CA SER A 37 -20.90 38.97 3.35
C SER A 37 -21.69 38.38 4.51
N LEU A 38 -21.06 37.56 5.35
CA LEU A 38 -21.73 36.72 6.34
C LEU A 38 -21.43 37.11 7.79
N ARG A 39 -20.55 38.07 8.07
CA ARG A 39 -20.24 38.49 9.46
C ARG A 39 -21.46 39.00 10.23
N GLY A 40 -22.45 39.59 9.55
CA GLY A 40 -23.71 39.99 10.20
C GLY A 40 -24.61 38.81 10.59
N VAL A 41 -24.43 37.64 9.94
CA VAL A 41 -25.23 36.43 10.16
C VAL A 41 -24.53 35.48 11.13
N PHE A 42 -23.21 35.29 10.98
CA PHE A 42 -22.37 34.43 11.82
C PHE A 42 -21.22 35.24 12.44
N PRO A 43 -21.51 36.13 13.41
CA PRO A 43 -20.51 37.05 13.95
C PRO A 43 -19.35 36.32 14.64
N ASP A 44 -19.61 35.20 15.30
CA ASP A 44 -18.60 34.43 16.04
C ASP A 44 -17.62 33.71 15.11
N LEU A 45 -18.11 33.09 14.03
CA LEU A 45 -17.26 32.43 13.02
C LEU A 45 -16.38 33.44 12.27
N PHE A 46 -16.89 34.67 12.08
CA PHE A 46 -16.23 35.73 11.32
C PHE A 46 -15.65 36.86 12.19
N ALA A 47 -15.39 36.57 13.47
CA ALA A 47 -14.87 37.54 14.44
C ALA A 47 -13.41 37.95 14.14
N THR A 48 -12.57 36.98 13.75
CA THR A 48 -11.14 37.18 13.50
C THR A 48 -10.87 37.75 12.11
N VAL A 49 -9.61 38.12 11.84
CA VAL A 49 -9.16 38.61 10.53
C VAL A 49 -8.89 37.46 9.55
N ALA A 50 -8.44 36.31 10.07
CA ALA A 50 -8.11 35.10 9.34
C ALA A 50 -8.60 33.87 10.13
N VAL A 51 -8.67 32.69 9.50
CA VAL A 51 -9.08 31.48 10.22
C VAL A 51 -8.02 31.05 11.25
N PRO A 52 -8.43 30.49 12.41
CA PRO A 52 -7.49 29.99 13.42
C PRO A 52 -6.53 28.94 12.84
N LYS A 53 -5.22 29.12 13.03
CA LYS A 53 -4.18 28.18 12.58
C LYS A 53 -3.67 27.25 13.69
N ALA A 54 -3.69 27.73 14.92
CA ALA A 54 -3.08 27.04 16.06
C ALA A 54 -3.81 25.74 16.44
N GLU A 55 -5.12 25.67 16.16
CA GLU A 55 -5.95 24.51 16.48
C GLU A 55 -5.98 23.46 15.36
N GLU A 56 -5.45 23.78 14.18
CA GLU A 56 -5.40 22.85 13.06
C GLU A 56 -4.39 21.74 13.33
N LEU A 57 -4.86 20.49 13.28
CA LEU A 57 -4.06 19.31 13.57
C LEU A 57 -3.22 18.89 12.35
N VAL A 58 -2.13 19.62 12.10
CA VAL A 58 -1.17 19.35 11.00
C VAL A 58 0.27 19.31 11.49
N ALA A 59 1.08 18.44 10.89
CA ALA A 59 2.49 18.20 11.21
C ALA A 59 3.43 19.07 10.34
N THR A 60 3.20 20.38 10.32
CA THR A 60 3.97 21.28 9.45
C THR A 60 5.16 21.94 10.19
N PRO A 61 6.43 21.69 9.80
CA PRO A 61 7.59 22.16 10.57
C PRO A 61 7.65 23.68 10.76
N TYR A 62 7.26 24.47 9.76
CA TYR A 62 7.30 25.94 9.87
C TYR A 62 6.31 26.47 10.93
N ARG A 63 5.24 25.74 11.25
CA ARG A 63 4.26 26.12 12.28
C ARG A 63 4.72 25.81 13.70
N HIS A 64 5.56 24.78 13.83
CA HIS A 64 5.94 24.21 15.14
C HIS A 64 7.44 24.40 15.45
N GLY A 65 8.20 25.00 14.53
CA GLY A 65 9.61 25.38 14.67
C GLY A 65 10.62 24.28 14.38
N SER A 66 10.22 23.00 14.47
CA SER A 66 11.03 21.86 14.00
C SER A 66 10.12 20.72 13.55
N ARG A 67 10.70 19.73 12.86
CA ARG A 67 9.98 18.53 12.44
C ARG A 67 9.46 17.78 13.66
N GLU A 68 10.34 17.48 14.62
CA GLU A 68 10.03 16.70 15.83
C GLU A 68 8.89 17.32 16.64
N LYS A 69 8.89 18.65 16.76
CA LYS A 69 7.80 19.38 17.45
C LYS A 69 6.47 19.27 16.70
N ALA A 70 6.51 19.30 15.37
CA ALA A 70 5.34 19.13 14.54
C ALA A 70 4.77 17.69 14.66
N GLU A 71 5.64 16.68 14.64
CA GLU A 71 5.22 15.28 14.81
C GLU A 71 4.60 15.07 16.21
N ALA A 72 5.22 15.61 17.26
CA ALA A 72 4.71 15.52 18.62
C ALA A 72 3.36 16.24 18.81
N PHE A 73 3.19 17.42 18.21
CA PHE A 73 1.92 18.14 18.22
C PHE A 73 0.81 17.34 17.54
N PHE A 74 1.08 16.80 16.35
CA PHE A 74 0.14 15.99 15.60
C PHE A 74 -0.23 14.72 16.37
N LEU A 75 0.77 13.97 16.86
CA LEU A 75 0.55 12.75 17.63
C LEU A 75 -0.33 13.04 18.85
N SER A 76 0.04 14.02 19.68
CA SER A 76 -0.73 14.36 20.89
C SER A 76 -2.16 14.82 20.59
N GLY A 77 -2.36 15.63 19.55
CA GLY A 77 -3.70 16.07 19.16
C GLY A 77 -4.54 14.94 18.58
N MET A 78 -3.95 14.09 17.74
CA MET A 78 -4.63 12.94 17.13
C MET A 78 -4.99 11.90 18.20
N THR A 79 -4.08 11.56 19.10
CA THR A 79 -4.35 10.64 20.23
C THR A 79 -5.51 11.15 21.06
N ARG A 80 -5.57 12.45 21.39
CA ARG A 80 -6.69 13.04 22.14
C ARG A 80 -8.01 12.96 21.38
N ALA A 81 -8.01 13.26 20.08
CA ALA A 81 -9.22 13.18 19.25
C ALA A 81 -9.72 11.73 19.15
N MET A 82 -8.81 10.78 18.90
CA MET A 82 -9.13 9.35 18.82
C MET A 82 -9.60 8.80 20.17
N HIS A 83 -9.01 9.20 21.29
CA HIS A 83 -9.43 8.77 22.62
C HIS A 83 -10.87 9.17 22.90
N ARG A 84 -11.29 10.37 22.49
CA ARG A 84 -12.70 10.78 22.58
C ARG A 84 -13.62 9.90 21.75
N LEU A 85 -13.18 9.47 20.57
CA LEU A 85 -13.96 8.54 19.75
C LEU A 85 -14.05 7.16 20.41
N VAL A 86 -12.98 6.67 21.05
CA VAL A 86 -13.00 5.40 21.81
C VAL A 86 -14.01 5.45 22.96
N GLU A 87 -14.08 6.57 23.67
CA GLU A 87 -15.00 6.76 24.81
C GLU A 87 -16.46 6.88 24.37
N GLN A 88 -16.73 7.58 23.27
CA GLN A 88 -18.08 8.00 22.89
C GLN A 88 -18.76 7.08 21.87
N ALA A 89 -17.99 6.43 21.00
CA ALA A 89 -18.57 5.58 19.97
C ALA A 89 -19.34 4.39 20.57
N HIS A 90 -20.42 3.99 19.91
CA HIS A 90 -21.23 2.86 20.34
C HIS A 90 -20.40 1.56 20.34
N PRO A 91 -20.29 0.83 21.47
CA PRO A 91 -19.35 -0.29 21.59
C PRO A 91 -19.68 -1.50 20.70
N ALA A 92 -20.94 -1.66 20.28
CA ALA A 92 -21.36 -2.76 19.40
C ALA A 92 -20.94 -2.59 17.92
N PHE A 93 -20.57 -1.37 17.50
CA PHE A 93 -20.24 -1.08 16.10
C PHE A 93 -18.78 -0.64 15.96
N PRO A 94 -18.11 -0.97 14.84
CA PRO A 94 -16.78 -0.44 14.60
C PRO A 94 -16.83 1.05 14.29
N VAL A 95 -15.73 1.74 14.59
CA VAL A 95 -15.42 3.08 14.09
C VAL A 95 -14.67 2.92 12.78
N THR A 96 -15.04 3.72 11.77
CA THR A 96 -14.35 3.73 10.48
C THR A 96 -13.60 5.04 10.30
N ILE A 97 -12.31 4.93 9.98
CA ILE A 97 -11.43 6.09 9.81
C ILE A 97 -10.83 6.05 8.42
N TYR A 98 -11.12 7.08 7.63
CA TYR A 98 -10.58 7.25 6.29
C TYR A 98 -9.16 7.80 6.39
N TYR A 99 -8.22 7.18 5.70
CA TYR A 99 -6.85 7.65 5.68
C TYR A 99 -6.24 7.43 4.29
N ALA A 100 -5.68 8.51 3.74
CA ALA A 100 -5.04 8.51 2.43
C ALA A 100 -3.60 9.03 2.59
N PHE A 101 -2.66 8.12 2.82
CA PHE A 101 -1.24 8.46 2.92
C PHE A 101 -0.37 7.41 2.23
N LYS A 102 0.59 7.84 1.40
CA LYS A 102 1.45 6.91 0.66
C LYS A 102 2.37 6.20 1.63
N GLN A 103 2.42 4.88 1.56
CA GLN A 103 3.36 4.09 2.37
C GLN A 103 4.81 4.31 1.92
N ALA A 104 5.01 4.79 0.69
CA ALA A 104 6.31 5.10 0.11
C ALA A 104 6.66 6.59 0.26
N GLU A 105 6.88 7.05 1.49
CA GLU A 105 7.68 8.26 1.73
C GLU A 105 8.64 8.04 2.91
N SER A 106 9.93 8.25 2.59
CA SER A 106 11.14 8.31 3.41
C SER A 106 12.00 7.04 3.53
N GLU A 107 13.04 6.97 2.68
CA GLU A 107 14.29 6.26 2.95
C GLU A 107 14.94 6.84 4.21
N THR A 108 14.92 6.06 5.28
CA THR A 108 16.03 6.01 6.24
C THR A 108 16.37 4.55 6.41
N ASP A 109 17.66 4.22 6.61
CA ASP A 109 18.34 2.91 6.50
C ASP A 109 17.75 1.67 7.22
N THR A 110 16.52 1.75 7.74
CA THR A 110 15.87 0.68 8.52
C THR A 110 14.40 0.47 8.10
N GLY A 111 14.20 0.06 6.85
CA GLY A 111 12.95 -0.58 6.41
C GLY A 111 11.83 0.35 5.93
N MET A 112 10.92 -0.25 5.17
CA MET A 112 9.89 0.40 4.35
C MET A 112 8.64 0.78 5.15
N ALA A 113 8.79 1.67 6.12
CA ALA A 113 7.66 2.20 6.91
C ALA A 113 7.53 3.71 6.74
N SER A 114 6.37 4.17 6.24
CA SER A 114 6.02 5.59 6.15
C SER A 114 5.85 6.20 7.55
N THR A 115 6.58 7.29 7.80
CA THR A 115 6.52 8.08 9.05
C THR A 115 5.10 8.56 9.38
N GLY A 116 4.29 8.89 8.36
CA GLY A 116 2.89 9.28 8.51
C GLY A 116 1.99 8.13 8.99
N TRP A 117 2.13 6.93 8.41
CA TRP A 117 1.38 5.74 8.83
C TRP A 117 1.74 5.28 10.24
N GLU A 118 3.03 5.28 10.56
CA GLU A 118 3.52 4.94 11.90
C GLU A 118 2.90 5.87 12.95
N THR A 119 3.02 7.19 12.75
CA THR A 119 2.55 8.19 13.71
C THR A 119 1.04 8.13 13.90
N PHE A 120 0.29 7.99 12.79
CA PHE A 120 -1.16 7.89 12.84
C PHE A 120 -1.64 6.61 13.55
N LEU A 121 -1.10 5.44 13.18
CA LEU A 121 -1.46 4.17 13.82
C LEU A 121 -1.04 4.15 15.30
N ALA A 122 0.11 4.74 15.65
CA ALA A 122 0.52 4.90 17.03
C ALA A 122 -0.52 5.71 17.82
N ALA A 123 -0.99 6.84 17.29
CA ALA A 123 -2.04 7.64 17.93
C ALA A 123 -3.35 6.86 18.14
N VAL A 124 -3.77 6.10 17.12
CA VAL A 124 -4.99 5.28 17.17
C VAL A 124 -4.87 4.17 18.24
N ILE A 125 -3.72 3.49 18.30
CA ILE A 125 -3.48 2.40 19.25
C ILE A 125 -3.32 2.95 20.68
N GLU A 126 -2.58 4.04 20.85
CA GLU A 126 -2.39 4.71 22.14
C GLU A 126 -3.72 5.24 22.71
N ALA A 127 -4.60 5.74 21.84
CA ALA A 127 -5.95 6.16 22.21
C ALA A 127 -6.84 5.02 22.72
N GLY A 128 -6.48 3.75 22.47
CA GLY A 128 -7.22 2.58 22.95
C GLY A 128 -8.04 1.85 21.87
N PHE A 129 -7.89 2.21 20.59
CA PHE A 129 -8.42 1.40 19.50
C PHE A 129 -7.50 0.21 19.20
N GLY A 130 -8.11 -0.92 18.82
CA GLY A 130 -7.48 -1.95 18.02
C GLY A 130 -7.96 -1.84 16.57
N VAL A 131 -7.08 -2.17 15.64
CA VAL A 131 -7.43 -2.29 14.22
C VAL A 131 -8.08 -3.67 14.03
N SER A 132 -9.17 -3.74 13.28
CA SER A 132 -9.85 -5.00 12.94
C SER A 132 -9.73 -5.36 11.46
N GLY A 133 -9.38 -4.38 10.62
CA GLY A 133 -9.25 -4.58 9.18
C GLY A 133 -9.09 -3.26 8.45
N THR A 134 -8.87 -3.36 7.15
CA THR A 134 -8.76 -2.23 6.23
C THR A 134 -9.55 -2.52 4.97
N TRP A 135 -10.19 -1.51 4.42
CA TRP A 135 -10.89 -1.58 3.14
C TRP A 135 -10.25 -0.59 2.19
N PRO A 136 -9.57 -1.05 1.12
CA PRO A 136 -9.16 -0.15 0.06
C PRO A 136 -10.42 0.36 -0.66
N MET A 137 -10.45 1.66 -0.90
CA MET A 137 -11.57 2.34 -1.54
C MET A 137 -11.01 3.23 -2.63
N ARG A 138 -11.40 2.96 -3.88
CA ARG A 138 -11.04 3.84 -5.00
C ARG A 138 -11.73 5.19 -4.83
N THR A 139 -10.96 6.26 -4.68
CA THR A 139 -11.48 7.61 -4.40
C THR A 139 -11.35 8.59 -5.56
N GLU A 140 -11.07 8.11 -6.77
CA GLU A 140 -10.90 9.00 -7.93
C GLU A 140 -12.15 9.18 -8.81
N ARG A 141 -12.50 10.46 -8.98
CA ARG A 141 -12.93 11.03 -10.26
C ARG A 141 -11.61 11.26 -11.03
N GLY A 142 -11.38 10.57 -12.16
CA GLY A 142 -10.09 10.47 -12.89
C GLY A 142 -9.50 11.75 -13.50
N ALA A 143 -9.61 12.90 -12.85
CA ALA A 143 -9.07 14.17 -13.29
C ALA A 143 -8.82 15.11 -12.11
N ARG A 144 -7.77 14.86 -11.31
CA ARG A 144 -7.10 15.94 -10.59
C ARG A 144 -5.90 16.37 -11.41
N SER A 145 -5.80 17.64 -11.76
CA SER A 145 -4.66 18.21 -12.51
C SER A 145 -3.29 18.00 -11.82
N VAL A 146 -3.27 17.59 -10.55
CA VAL A 146 -2.05 17.23 -9.79
C VAL A 146 -1.59 15.78 -10.06
N SER A 147 -2.43 14.89 -10.61
CA SER A 147 -2.07 13.51 -10.96
C SER A 147 -1.36 13.37 -12.31
N ILE A 148 -1.16 14.46 -13.05
CA ILE A 148 -0.35 14.44 -14.27
C ILE A 148 1.13 14.36 -13.87
N GLY A 149 1.69 13.15 -13.90
CA GLY A 149 3.13 12.89 -13.69
C GLY A 149 3.52 12.45 -12.28
N THR A 150 2.57 12.28 -11.36
CA THR A 150 2.80 11.64 -10.07
C THR A 150 2.00 10.34 -10.00
N ASN A 151 2.65 9.21 -9.65
CA ASN A 151 1.97 7.97 -9.26
C ASN A 151 1.24 8.22 -7.93
N ALA A 152 0.15 9.00 -8.02
CA ALA A 152 -0.76 9.31 -6.94
C ALA A 152 -1.47 8.02 -6.52
N LEU A 153 -1.70 7.87 -5.22
CA LEU A 153 -2.53 6.80 -4.68
C LEU A 153 -3.89 6.82 -5.36
N ALA A 154 -4.22 5.76 -6.10
CA ALA A 154 -5.52 5.59 -6.73
C ALA A 154 -6.65 5.34 -5.70
N SER A 155 -6.30 5.01 -4.46
CA SER A 155 -7.24 4.63 -3.41
C SER A 155 -6.94 5.29 -2.05
N SER A 156 -8.02 5.53 -1.30
CA SER A 156 -7.96 5.80 0.15
C SER A 156 -8.27 4.50 0.89
N ILE A 157 -7.79 4.36 2.12
CA ILE A 157 -8.10 3.19 2.95
C ILE A 157 -9.08 3.59 4.04
N VAL A 158 -10.08 2.76 4.27
CA VAL A 158 -10.91 2.81 5.47
C VAL A 158 -10.33 1.84 6.49
N LEU A 159 -9.78 2.37 7.58
CA LEU A 159 -9.41 1.59 8.75
C LEU A 159 -10.65 1.29 9.58
N VAL A 160 -10.83 0.01 9.92
CA VAL A 160 -11.90 -0.45 10.79
C VAL A 160 -11.32 -0.61 12.18
N CYS A 161 -11.76 0.21 13.12
CA CYS A 161 -11.26 0.25 14.48
C CYS A 161 -12.35 -0.19 15.46
N ARG A 162 -11.95 -0.91 16.51
CA ARG A 162 -12.80 -1.25 17.65
C ARG A 162 -12.10 -0.90 18.94
N ARG A 163 -12.84 -0.57 19.98
CA ARG A 163 -12.24 -0.42 21.31
C ARG A 163 -11.51 -1.70 21.67
N ARG A 164 -10.23 -1.59 22.03
CA ARG A 164 -9.44 -2.74 22.45
C ARG A 164 -9.95 -3.24 23.81
N SER A 165 -9.96 -4.56 23.99
CA SER A 165 -10.35 -5.17 25.26
C SER A 165 -9.40 -4.73 26.38
N SER A 166 -9.95 -4.44 27.56
CA SER A 166 -9.15 -4.20 28.77
C SER A 166 -8.35 -5.43 29.18
N ASP A 167 -8.85 -6.61 28.82
CA ASP A 167 -8.30 -7.90 29.23
C ASP A 167 -7.41 -8.51 28.14
N ALA A 168 -7.00 -7.71 27.16
CA ALA A 168 -6.13 -8.14 26.07
C ALA A 168 -4.79 -8.66 26.62
N PRO A 169 -4.36 -9.88 26.25
CA PRO A 169 -3.12 -10.45 26.77
C PRO A 169 -1.90 -9.68 26.25
N THR A 170 -0.81 -9.75 27.00
CA THR A 170 0.52 -9.38 26.50
C THR A 170 1.09 -10.56 25.71
N ALA A 171 1.82 -10.28 24.64
CA ALA A 171 2.53 -11.29 23.86
C ALA A 171 4.00 -10.94 23.71
N THR A 172 4.81 -11.95 23.43
CA THR A 172 6.19 -11.81 22.96
C THR A 172 6.23 -11.58 21.46
N ARG A 173 7.32 -11.00 20.94
CA ARG A 173 7.57 -10.91 19.49
C ARG A 173 7.38 -12.25 18.76
N ARG A 174 7.81 -13.36 19.37
CA ARG A 174 7.69 -14.71 18.79
C ARG A 174 6.23 -15.16 18.67
N GLU A 175 5.41 -14.88 19.69
CA GLU A 175 3.98 -15.20 19.66
C GLU A 175 3.26 -14.35 18.62
N PHE A 176 3.57 -13.04 18.56
CA PHE A 176 3.05 -12.17 17.50
C PHE A 176 3.40 -12.69 16.11
N LEU A 177 4.65 -13.06 15.85
CA LEU A 177 5.08 -13.62 14.57
C LEU A 177 4.37 -14.93 14.22
N THR A 178 4.21 -15.83 15.20
CA THR A 178 3.48 -17.09 15.02
C THR A 178 2.03 -16.82 14.58
N CYS A 179 1.35 -15.90 15.26
CA CYS A 179 -0.02 -15.51 14.90
C CYS A 179 -0.07 -14.82 13.53
N LEU A 180 0.90 -13.94 13.24
CA LEU A 180 0.98 -13.22 11.97
C LEU A 180 1.13 -14.19 10.79
N GLN A 181 2.03 -15.17 10.90
CA GLN A 181 2.28 -16.20 9.89
C GLN A 181 1.10 -17.14 9.68
N ALA A 182 0.29 -17.38 10.73
CA ALA A 182 -0.89 -18.23 10.63
C ALA A 182 -2.09 -17.49 10.00
N GLU A 183 -2.25 -16.20 10.29
CA GLU A 183 -3.50 -15.47 9.99
C GLU A 183 -3.38 -14.49 8.82
N LEU A 184 -2.19 -13.95 8.53
CA LEU A 184 -2.02 -13.01 7.42
C LEU A 184 -2.17 -13.69 6.04
N PRO A 185 -1.58 -14.87 5.76
CA PRO A 185 -1.75 -15.53 4.46
C PRO A 185 -3.21 -15.75 4.02
N PRO A 186 -4.12 -16.34 4.83
CA PRO A 186 -5.50 -16.50 4.39
C PRO A 186 -6.22 -15.15 4.20
N ALA A 187 -5.88 -14.12 4.97
CA ALA A 187 -6.43 -12.77 4.76
C ALA A 187 -5.94 -12.15 3.44
N LEU A 188 -4.67 -12.36 3.08
CA LEU A 188 -4.11 -11.92 1.80
C LEU A 188 -4.75 -12.66 0.61
N GLU A 189 -5.04 -13.95 0.75
CA GLU A 189 -5.78 -14.70 -0.28
C GLU A 189 -7.17 -14.12 -0.55
N GLU A 190 -7.90 -13.71 0.50
CA GLU A 190 -9.18 -13.01 0.33
C GLU A 190 -9.02 -11.64 -0.32
N LEU A 191 -8.00 -10.86 0.08
CA LEU A 191 -7.71 -9.57 -0.54
C LEU A 191 -7.39 -9.70 -2.04
N LEU A 192 -6.61 -10.71 -2.43
CA LEU A 192 -6.30 -10.99 -3.84
C LEU A 192 -7.54 -11.38 -4.67
N LYS A 193 -8.61 -11.87 -4.04
CA LYS A 193 -9.89 -12.14 -4.72
C LYS A 193 -10.69 -10.85 -4.98
N CYS A 194 -10.41 -9.76 -4.24
CA CYS A 194 -11.14 -8.50 -4.32
C CYS A 194 -10.67 -7.53 -5.43
N ASN A 195 -9.81 -7.98 -6.36
CA ASN A 195 -9.28 -7.17 -7.47
C ASN A 195 -8.68 -5.81 -7.03
N ILE A 196 -7.95 -5.84 -5.91
CA ILE A 196 -7.25 -4.69 -5.35
C ILE A 196 -6.06 -4.36 -6.27
N ALA A 197 -5.81 -3.08 -6.57
CA ALA A 197 -4.65 -2.76 -7.41
C ALA A 197 -3.34 -3.13 -6.67
N PRO A 198 -2.28 -3.57 -7.36
CA PRO A 198 -1.01 -3.91 -6.71
C PRO A 198 -0.43 -2.79 -5.82
N VAL A 199 -0.60 -1.54 -6.24
CA VAL A 199 -0.25 -0.34 -5.45
C VAL A 199 -0.96 -0.26 -4.09
N ASP A 200 -2.19 -0.76 -4.03
CA ASP A 200 -3.05 -0.71 -2.84
C ASP A 200 -2.88 -1.95 -1.96
N LEU A 201 -2.25 -3.04 -2.45
CA LEU A 201 -2.16 -4.30 -1.70
C LEU A 201 -1.34 -4.18 -0.42
N ARG A 202 -0.17 -3.52 -0.47
CA ARG A 202 0.67 -3.30 0.74
C ARG A 202 -0.10 -2.55 1.81
N GLN A 203 -0.87 -1.57 1.36
CA GLN A 203 -1.75 -0.75 2.18
C GLN A 203 -2.93 -1.55 2.75
N ALA A 204 -3.60 -2.36 1.93
CA ALA A 204 -4.69 -3.24 2.35
C ALA A 204 -4.22 -4.34 3.32
N CYS A 205 -2.95 -4.75 3.26
CA CYS A 205 -2.32 -5.70 4.18
C CYS A 205 -2.16 -5.13 5.61
N ILE A 206 -2.07 -3.81 5.76
CA ILE A 206 -1.90 -3.15 7.07
C ILE A 206 -3.04 -3.54 8.02
N GLY A 207 -4.29 -3.60 7.57
CA GLY A 207 -5.43 -3.91 8.43
C GLY A 207 -5.37 -5.30 9.04
N PRO A 208 -5.31 -6.38 8.23
CA PRO A 208 -5.16 -7.74 8.73
C PRO A 208 -3.91 -7.89 9.62
N GLY A 209 -2.76 -7.35 9.20
CA GLY A 209 -1.53 -7.41 10.00
C GLY A 209 -1.65 -6.67 11.34
N MET A 210 -2.24 -5.48 11.35
CA MET A 210 -2.47 -4.70 12.57
C MET A 210 -3.59 -5.28 13.42
N ALA A 211 -4.53 -6.03 12.85
CA ALA A 211 -5.51 -6.77 13.64
C ALA A 211 -4.84 -7.83 14.50
N VAL A 212 -3.84 -8.53 13.96
CA VAL A 212 -3.01 -9.45 14.75
C VAL A 212 -2.27 -8.72 15.86
N PHE A 213 -1.60 -7.60 15.53
CA PHE A 213 -0.79 -6.84 16.48
C PHE A 213 -1.62 -6.24 17.62
N THR A 214 -2.75 -5.60 17.29
CA THR A 214 -3.57 -4.85 18.24
C THR A 214 -4.56 -5.71 19.04
N ARG A 215 -4.63 -7.02 18.76
CA ARG A 215 -5.31 -7.98 19.65
C ARG A 215 -4.64 -8.05 21.03
N PHE A 216 -3.33 -7.78 21.07
CA PHE A 216 -2.54 -7.79 22.28
C PHE A 216 -2.56 -6.42 22.95
N SER A 217 -2.50 -6.39 24.28
CA SER A 217 -2.34 -5.12 25.02
C SER A 217 -0.98 -4.47 24.75
N ARG A 218 0.05 -5.31 24.61
CA ARG A 218 1.39 -4.95 24.14
C ARG A 218 2.09 -6.19 23.58
N VAL A 219 3.00 -5.98 22.63
CA VAL A 219 3.95 -6.99 22.18
C VAL A 219 5.32 -6.61 22.72
N LEU A 220 6.00 -7.52 23.42
CA LEU A 220 7.29 -7.27 24.05
C LEU A 220 8.45 -7.78 23.19
N GLU A 221 9.49 -6.96 23.10
CA GLU A 221 10.80 -7.32 22.55
C GLU A 221 11.61 -8.14 23.58
N ALA A 222 12.75 -8.68 23.14
CA ALA A 222 13.60 -9.53 23.99
C ALA A 222 14.19 -8.78 25.21
N ASP A 223 14.33 -7.46 25.10
CA ASP A 223 14.76 -6.58 26.19
C ASP A 223 13.61 -6.16 27.13
N GLY A 224 12.38 -6.64 26.89
CA GLY A 224 11.19 -6.30 27.66
C GLY A 224 10.54 -4.97 27.28
N SER A 225 11.09 -4.23 26.31
CA SER A 225 10.48 -3.01 25.79
C SER A 225 9.26 -3.33 24.91
N PRO A 226 8.26 -2.43 24.83
CA PRO A 226 7.15 -2.61 23.90
C PRO A 226 7.62 -2.42 22.44
N MET A 227 7.25 -3.36 21.58
CA MET A 227 7.50 -3.28 20.14
C MET A 227 6.83 -2.03 19.54
N PRO A 228 7.58 -1.16 18.86
CA PRO A 228 7.01 0.01 18.21
C PRO A 228 6.18 -0.37 16.98
N VAL A 229 5.21 0.47 16.63
CA VAL A 229 4.34 0.27 15.45
C VAL A 229 5.15 0.12 14.16
N ARG A 230 6.26 0.87 14.02
CA ARG A 230 7.20 0.72 12.89
C ARG A 230 7.73 -0.71 12.74
N ALA A 231 8.15 -1.33 13.85
CA ALA A 231 8.67 -2.69 13.83
C ALA A 231 7.57 -3.69 13.43
N ALA A 232 6.35 -3.50 13.93
CA ALA A 232 5.20 -4.31 13.53
C ALA A 232 4.88 -4.16 12.03
N LEU A 233 4.85 -2.94 11.49
CA LEU A 233 4.68 -2.69 10.05
C LEU A 233 5.76 -3.37 9.22
N GLY A 234 7.02 -3.30 9.66
CA GLY A 234 8.14 -3.99 9.00
C GLY A 234 7.93 -5.51 8.94
N LEU A 235 7.46 -6.12 10.02
CA LEU A 235 7.16 -7.55 10.08
C LEU A 235 5.97 -7.94 9.19
N ILE A 236 4.93 -7.10 9.14
CA ILE A 236 3.77 -7.30 8.26
C ILE A 236 4.19 -7.24 6.78
N ASN A 237 5.01 -6.25 6.41
CA ASN A 237 5.54 -6.13 5.06
C ASN A 237 6.44 -7.33 4.69
N ALA A 238 7.28 -7.80 5.62
CA ALA A 238 8.11 -8.97 5.41
C ALA A 238 7.27 -10.25 5.19
N GLU A 239 6.18 -10.42 5.94
CA GLU A 239 5.28 -11.56 5.76
C GLU A 239 4.48 -11.46 4.45
N LEU A 240 4.06 -10.26 4.03
CA LEU A 240 3.49 -10.03 2.70
C LEU A 240 4.47 -10.41 1.59
N ASP A 241 5.72 -9.97 1.68
CA ASP A 241 6.75 -10.31 0.69
C ASP A 241 7.03 -11.83 0.67
N SER A 242 7.03 -12.48 1.83
CA SER A 242 7.11 -13.95 1.98
C SER A 242 5.94 -14.66 1.30
N PHE A 243 4.71 -14.18 1.52
CA PHE A 243 3.51 -14.72 0.90
C PHE A 243 3.54 -14.61 -0.63
N LEU A 244 3.89 -13.43 -1.17
CA LEU A 244 4.02 -13.21 -2.62
C LEU A 244 5.15 -14.06 -3.24
N SER A 245 6.15 -14.42 -2.46
CA SER A 245 7.28 -15.25 -2.91
C SER A 245 7.03 -16.76 -2.80
N ARG A 246 5.98 -17.19 -2.08
CA ARG A 246 5.75 -18.62 -1.72
C ARG A 246 5.63 -19.55 -2.92
N HIS A 247 5.04 -19.08 -4.01
CA HIS A 247 4.80 -19.87 -5.23
C HIS A 247 5.83 -19.58 -6.33
N GLU A 248 6.90 -18.81 -6.08
CA GLU A 248 7.95 -18.59 -7.09
C GLU A 248 8.59 -19.91 -7.55
N GLY A 249 8.63 -20.93 -6.69
CA GLY A 249 9.14 -22.27 -7.01
C GLY A 249 8.26 -23.08 -7.94
N ASP A 250 6.95 -22.82 -7.95
CA ASP A 250 5.94 -23.53 -8.77
C ASP A 250 5.82 -22.93 -10.18
N LEU A 251 6.45 -21.79 -10.42
CA LEU A 251 6.53 -21.16 -11.73
C LEU A 251 7.33 -22.03 -12.71
N ASP A 252 7.00 -21.92 -14.00
CA ASP A 252 7.76 -22.57 -15.04
C ASP A 252 9.23 -22.08 -15.07
N ARG A 253 10.10 -22.87 -15.68
CA ARG A 253 11.57 -22.66 -15.66
C ARG A 253 11.97 -21.30 -16.24
N ASP A 254 11.30 -20.88 -17.31
CA ASP A 254 11.60 -19.67 -18.06
C ASP A 254 11.08 -18.45 -17.29
N THR A 255 9.91 -18.55 -16.66
CA THR A 255 9.40 -17.50 -15.75
C THR A 255 10.31 -17.29 -14.55
N ARG A 256 10.83 -18.36 -13.92
CA ARG A 256 11.77 -18.24 -12.79
C ARG A 256 13.06 -17.51 -13.19
N PHE A 257 13.59 -17.84 -14.36
CA PHE A 257 14.71 -17.10 -14.94
C PHE A 257 14.36 -15.62 -15.13
N CYS A 258 13.23 -15.31 -15.77
CA CYS A 258 12.85 -13.93 -16.05
C CYS A 258 12.63 -13.12 -14.79
N LEU A 259 12.02 -13.70 -13.76
CA LEU A 259 11.81 -13.06 -12.47
C LEU A 259 13.13 -12.76 -11.76
N GLU A 260 14.09 -13.68 -11.78
CA GLU A 260 15.41 -13.46 -11.16
C GLU A 260 16.24 -12.43 -11.94
N TRP A 261 16.17 -12.46 -13.28
CA TRP A 261 16.76 -11.43 -14.13
C TRP A 261 16.17 -10.05 -13.81
N PHE A 262 14.84 -9.97 -13.71
CA PHE A 262 14.13 -8.73 -13.42
C PHE A 262 14.52 -8.15 -12.06
N LYS A 263 14.66 -8.98 -11.01
CA LYS A 263 15.12 -8.52 -9.68
C LYS A 263 16.50 -7.84 -9.73
N GLN A 264 17.38 -8.28 -10.64
CA GLN A 264 18.75 -7.79 -10.76
C GLN A 264 18.88 -6.59 -11.70
N PHE A 265 18.24 -6.65 -12.87
CA PHE A 265 18.46 -5.73 -13.98
C PHE A 265 17.20 -5.00 -14.46
N GLY A 266 16.01 -5.36 -13.97
CA GLY A 266 14.74 -4.87 -14.52
C GLY A 266 14.63 -5.22 -16.00
N PHE A 267 14.14 -4.27 -16.81
CA PHE A 267 14.18 -4.37 -18.28
C PHE A 267 15.51 -3.92 -18.91
N ALA A 268 16.50 -3.49 -18.11
CA ALA A 268 17.78 -3.01 -18.63
C ALA A 268 18.64 -4.14 -19.20
N GLN A 269 19.64 -3.76 -20.02
CA GLN A 269 20.61 -4.70 -20.59
C GLN A 269 21.63 -5.17 -19.55
N GLY A 270 21.78 -6.48 -19.42
CA GLY A 270 22.80 -7.15 -18.63
C GLY A 270 23.81 -7.92 -19.49
N PRO A 271 24.91 -8.40 -18.88
CA PRO A 271 25.93 -9.19 -19.57
C PRO A 271 25.43 -10.61 -19.87
N PHE A 272 25.72 -11.14 -21.07
CA PHE A 272 25.33 -12.49 -21.47
C PHE A 272 25.87 -13.58 -20.52
N GLY A 273 27.07 -13.41 -19.97
CA GLY A 273 27.64 -14.37 -19.02
C GLY A 273 26.78 -14.58 -17.76
N SER A 274 26.15 -13.51 -17.25
CA SER A 274 25.20 -13.64 -16.12
C SER A 274 23.93 -14.37 -16.53
N ALA A 275 23.44 -14.13 -17.75
CA ALA A 275 22.29 -14.83 -18.31
C ALA A 275 22.58 -16.33 -18.49
N GLU A 276 23.77 -16.68 -18.97
CA GLU A 276 24.16 -18.08 -19.19
C GLU A 276 24.29 -18.86 -17.87
N VAL A 277 24.86 -18.24 -16.83
CA VAL A 277 24.93 -18.86 -15.50
C VAL A 277 23.54 -19.06 -14.92
N MET A 278 22.67 -18.06 -15.05
CA MET A 278 21.29 -18.12 -14.55
C MET A 278 20.44 -19.14 -15.33
N SER A 279 20.62 -19.26 -16.65
CA SER A 279 19.87 -20.22 -17.46
C SER A 279 20.21 -21.66 -17.07
N LYS A 280 21.49 -21.94 -16.78
CA LYS A 280 21.94 -23.23 -16.24
C LYS A 280 21.35 -23.52 -14.86
N ALA A 281 21.26 -22.51 -14.00
CA ALA A 281 20.71 -22.67 -12.65
C ALA A 281 19.21 -23.03 -12.65
N PHE A 282 18.44 -22.52 -13.63
CA PHE A 282 17.00 -22.78 -13.76
C PHE A 282 16.64 -23.86 -14.78
N ASP A 283 17.63 -24.58 -15.34
CA ASP A 283 17.44 -25.60 -16.37
C ASP A 283 16.67 -25.10 -17.61
N THR A 284 17.07 -23.92 -18.10
CA THR A 284 16.54 -23.25 -19.31
C THR A 284 17.67 -22.76 -20.24
N SER A 285 17.32 -22.16 -21.38
CA SER A 285 18.25 -21.68 -22.40
C SER A 285 17.95 -20.25 -22.83
N VAL A 286 18.97 -19.38 -22.81
CA VAL A 286 18.88 -18.00 -23.31
C VAL A 286 18.45 -17.97 -24.78
N ASP A 287 19.04 -18.83 -25.61
CA ASP A 287 18.71 -18.89 -27.05
C ASP A 287 17.26 -19.35 -27.29
N GLY A 288 16.75 -20.24 -26.44
CA GLY A 288 15.35 -20.66 -26.50
C GLY A 288 14.41 -19.50 -26.21
N MET A 289 14.57 -18.87 -25.05
CA MET A 289 13.75 -17.70 -24.67
C MET A 289 13.90 -16.52 -25.64
N ALA A 290 15.06 -16.36 -26.29
CA ALA A 290 15.27 -15.34 -27.31
C ALA A 290 14.55 -15.65 -28.64
N ARG A 291 14.39 -16.94 -28.99
CA ARG A 291 13.58 -17.34 -30.16
C ARG A 291 12.09 -17.14 -29.91
N ASP A 292 11.65 -17.38 -28.69
CA ASP A 292 10.25 -17.21 -28.26
C ASP A 292 9.89 -15.74 -28.05
N GLY A 293 10.89 -14.84 -28.06
CA GLY A 293 10.69 -13.40 -27.98
C GLY A 293 10.58 -12.86 -26.55
N THR A 294 10.80 -13.68 -25.53
CA THR A 294 10.84 -13.28 -24.12
C THR A 294 12.15 -12.57 -23.74
N LEU A 295 13.25 -12.89 -24.44
CA LEU A 295 14.54 -12.21 -24.30
C LEU A 295 15.02 -11.58 -25.61
N VAL A 296 15.81 -10.53 -25.49
CA VAL A 296 16.61 -9.97 -26.59
C VAL A 296 18.08 -10.23 -26.29
N SER A 297 18.72 -11.12 -27.05
CA SER A 297 20.17 -11.39 -26.97
C SER A 297 20.86 -10.85 -28.22
N ARG A 298 21.69 -9.80 -28.06
CA ARG A 298 22.46 -9.19 -29.16
C ARG A 298 23.80 -8.66 -28.64
N ALA A 299 24.86 -8.84 -29.43
CA ALA A 299 26.19 -8.29 -29.16
C ALA A 299 26.75 -8.58 -27.74
N GLY A 300 26.52 -9.79 -27.22
CA GLY A 300 26.97 -10.19 -25.87
C GLY A 300 26.19 -9.55 -24.71
N ARG A 301 25.07 -8.90 -25.01
CA ARG A 301 24.12 -8.33 -24.05
C ARG A 301 22.79 -9.05 -24.13
N VAL A 302 22.12 -9.17 -22.99
CA VAL A 302 20.78 -9.76 -22.85
C VAL A 302 19.88 -8.75 -22.16
N SER A 303 18.62 -8.66 -22.55
CA SER A 303 17.57 -7.95 -21.82
C SER A 303 16.25 -8.70 -21.92
N LEU A 304 15.36 -8.48 -20.95
CA LEU A 304 13.96 -8.89 -21.06
C LEU A 304 13.26 -8.06 -22.15
N THR A 305 12.31 -8.66 -22.83
CA THR A 305 11.41 -7.92 -23.73
C THR A 305 10.53 -6.99 -22.88
N PRO A 306 10.50 -5.67 -23.13
CA PRO A 306 9.61 -4.76 -22.41
C PRO A 306 8.14 -5.09 -22.65
N ILE A 307 7.24 -4.66 -21.76
CA ILE A 307 5.78 -4.87 -21.89
C ILE A 307 5.27 -4.41 -23.27
N THR A 308 5.80 -3.31 -23.80
CA THR A 308 5.43 -2.77 -25.14
C THR A 308 5.82 -3.68 -26.30
N GLY A 309 6.69 -4.67 -26.10
CA GLY A 309 7.07 -5.68 -27.08
C GLY A 309 6.06 -6.82 -27.20
N TYR A 310 5.17 -6.98 -26.20
CA TYR A 310 4.12 -7.99 -26.21
C TYR A 310 2.87 -7.44 -26.90
N THR A 311 2.89 -7.40 -28.24
CA THR A 311 1.82 -6.83 -29.07
C THR A 311 0.97 -7.89 -29.76
N GLY A 312 -0.34 -7.61 -29.93
CA GLY A 312 -1.27 -8.44 -30.69
C GLY A 312 -2.02 -9.46 -29.84
N ASP A 313 -2.90 -10.24 -30.49
CA ASP A 313 -3.62 -11.33 -29.85
C ASP A 313 -2.67 -12.53 -29.65
N TRP A 314 -2.26 -12.78 -28.40
CA TRP A 314 -1.41 -13.93 -28.09
C TRP A 314 -2.12 -15.23 -28.46
N ALA A 315 -1.62 -15.89 -29.51
CA ALA A 315 -2.11 -17.20 -29.95
C ALA A 315 -1.56 -18.31 -29.03
N ALA A 316 -1.95 -18.28 -27.75
CA ALA A 316 -1.46 -19.19 -26.72
C ALA A 316 -1.54 -20.67 -27.17
N ALA A 317 -2.59 -21.07 -27.89
CA ALA A 317 -2.73 -22.44 -28.40
C ALA A 317 -1.63 -22.87 -29.40
N ALA A 318 -1.03 -21.94 -30.14
CA ALA A 318 0.06 -22.20 -31.09
C ALA A 318 1.45 -22.08 -30.45
N ASP A 319 1.51 -21.58 -29.22
CA ASP A 319 2.73 -21.39 -28.46
C ASP A 319 3.12 -22.69 -27.74
N SER A 320 4.27 -23.24 -28.14
CA SER A 320 4.82 -24.49 -27.61
C SER A 320 5.48 -24.34 -26.23
N ARG A 321 5.73 -23.10 -25.79
CA ARG A 321 6.46 -22.76 -24.57
C ARG A 321 5.75 -21.70 -23.73
N ARG A 322 4.42 -21.70 -23.75
CA ARG A 322 3.60 -20.80 -22.92
C ARG A 322 4.11 -20.72 -21.49
N THR A 323 4.58 -19.54 -21.11
CA THR A 323 5.06 -19.25 -19.76
C THR A 323 4.06 -18.40 -18.98
N VAL A 324 4.15 -18.44 -17.66
CA VAL A 324 3.46 -17.50 -16.79
C VAL A 324 3.93 -16.06 -17.07
N TRP A 325 5.21 -15.87 -17.37
CA TRP A 325 5.80 -14.58 -17.73
C TRP A 325 5.11 -13.93 -18.94
N GLU A 326 4.97 -14.67 -20.04
CA GLU A 326 4.29 -14.20 -21.25
C GLU A 326 2.82 -13.91 -20.97
N ALA A 327 2.12 -14.79 -20.25
CA ALA A 327 0.74 -14.57 -19.86
C ALA A 327 0.56 -13.24 -19.10
N THR A 328 1.42 -12.97 -18.11
CA THR A 328 1.41 -11.70 -17.36
C THR A 328 1.62 -10.49 -18.28
N HIS A 329 2.62 -10.54 -19.17
CA HIS A 329 2.98 -9.39 -20.01
C HIS A 329 1.97 -9.12 -21.14
N TYR A 330 1.43 -10.17 -21.78
CA TYR A 330 0.36 -10.00 -22.76
C TYR A 330 -0.92 -9.47 -22.12
N MET A 331 -1.28 -9.93 -20.90
CA MET A 331 -2.43 -9.38 -20.18
C MET A 331 -2.22 -7.91 -19.78
N ALA A 332 -1.04 -7.57 -19.25
CA ALA A 332 -0.69 -6.19 -18.90
C ALA A 332 -0.70 -5.26 -20.14
N SER A 333 -0.13 -5.72 -21.26
CA SER A 333 -0.13 -5.00 -22.53
C SER A 333 -1.54 -4.82 -23.10
N ALA A 334 -2.38 -5.86 -23.07
CA ALA A 334 -3.77 -5.80 -23.50
C ALA A 334 -4.59 -4.81 -22.66
N LEU A 335 -4.38 -4.80 -21.34
CA LEU A 335 -5.03 -3.86 -20.43
C LEU A 335 -4.62 -2.40 -20.73
N GLY A 336 -3.33 -2.16 -20.93
CA GLY A 336 -2.80 -0.81 -21.18
C GLY A 336 -3.12 -0.24 -22.57
N THR A 337 -3.23 -1.09 -23.60
CA THR A 337 -3.43 -0.64 -24.99
C THR A 337 -4.88 -0.72 -25.46
N SER A 338 -5.59 -1.77 -25.05
CA SER A 338 -6.88 -2.16 -25.63
C SER A 338 -8.02 -2.22 -24.60
N GLY A 339 -7.72 -1.94 -23.33
CA GLY A 339 -8.69 -1.85 -22.24
C GLY A 339 -9.08 -3.20 -21.62
N GLU A 340 -9.94 -3.13 -20.60
CA GLU A 340 -10.34 -4.28 -19.76
C GLU A 340 -10.98 -5.42 -20.55
N GLU A 341 -11.76 -5.12 -21.59
CA GLU A 341 -12.48 -6.13 -22.37
C GLU A 341 -11.53 -7.05 -23.16
N SER A 342 -10.42 -6.51 -23.67
CA SER A 342 -9.41 -7.29 -24.40
C SER A 342 -8.58 -8.15 -23.45
N ALA A 343 -8.21 -7.59 -22.28
CA ALA A 343 -7.54 -8.37 -21.23
C ALA A 343 -8.43 -9.50 -20.69
N ALA A 344 -9.74 -9.26 -20.51
CA ALA A 344 -10.70 -10.27 -20.06
C ALA A 344 -10.88 -11.39 -21.10
N ARG A 345 -10.91 -11.06 -22.39
CA ARG A 345 -10.95 -12.06 -23.48
C ARG A 345 -9.71 -12.95 -23.44
N LEU A 346 -8.52 -12.36 -23.31
CA LEU A 346 -7.28 -13.13 -23.19
C LEU A 346 -7.31 -14.02 -21.94
N TYR A 347 -7.65 -13.47 -20.77
CA TYR A 347 -7.79 -14.22 -19.52
C TYR A 347 -8.71 -15.43 -19.66
N SER A 348 -9.87 -15.26 -20.33
CA SER A 348 -10.84 -16.33 -20.53
C SER A 348 -10.36 -17.45 -21.47
N SER A 349 -9.39 -17.16 -22.33
CA SER A 349 -8.81 -18.12 -23.28
C SER A 349 -7.67 -18.96 -22.71
N LEU A 350 -7.16 -18.59 -21.53
CA LEU A 350 -6.01 -19.25 -20.89
C LEU A 350 -6.43 -20.31 -19.88
N ASP A 351 -5.59 -21.32 -19.72
CA ASP A 351 -5.76 -22.36 -18.71
C ASP A 351 -5.58 -21.78 -17.30
N ARG A 352 -6.32 -22.33 -16.32
CA ARG A 352 -6.22 -21.91 -14.91
C ARG A 352 -4.82 -22.05 -14.32
N SER A 353 -4.00 -22.95 -14.87
CA SER A 353 -2.60 -23.12 -14.50
C SER A 353 -1.73 -21.92 -14.85
N LEU A 354 -2.16 -21.04 -15.76
CA LEU A 354 -1.45 -19.82 -16.14
C LEU A 354 -2.11 -18.58 -15.55
N THR A 355 -3.45 -18.51 -15.48
CA THR A 355 -4.15 -17.29 -15.07
C THR A 355 -3.88 -16.87 -13.62
N THR A 356 -3.94 -17.80 -12.67
CA THR A 356 -3.71 -17.48 -11.25
C THR A 356 -2.25 -17.12 -11.00
N PRO A 357 -1.26 -17.92 -11.44
CA PRO A 357 0.15 -17.56 -11.27
C PRO A 357 0.52 -16.27 -12.00
N ALA A 358 -0.09 -15.96 -13.15
CA ALA A 358 0.21 -14.74 -13.90
C ALA A 358 -0.27 -13.48 -13.18
N ARG A 359 -1.45 -13.54 -12.54
CA ARG A 359 -1.93 -12.47 -11.66
C ARG A 359 -0.97 -12.27 -10.50
N ASP A 360 -0.61 -13.35 -9.80
CA ASP A 360 0.26 -13.29 -8.62
C ASP A 360 1.67 -12.79 -9.00
N LEU A 361 2.17 -13.17 -10.18
CA LEU A 361 3.41 -12.63 -10.76
C LEU A 361 3.30 -11.12 -11.05
N GLY A 362 2.17 -10.62 -11.53
CA GLY A 362 1.93 -9.18 -11.71
C GLY A 362 2.10 -8.39 -10.40
N TYR A 363 1.47 -8.85 -9.31
CA TYR A 363 1.66 -8.24 -7.98
C TYR A 363 3.12 -8.28 -7.53
N ARG A 364 3.84 -9.38 -7.82
CA ARG A 364 5.25 -9.53 -7.48
C ARG A 364 6.15 -8.57 -8.26
N LEU A 365 5.95 -8.43 -9.57
CA LEU A 365 6.71 -7.51 -10.41
C LEU A 365 6.50 -6.06 -9.99
N TYR A 366 5.25 -5.67 -9.71
CA TYR A 366 4.93 -4.36 -9.16
C TYR A 366 5.65 -4.10 -7.83
N THR A 367 5.58 -5.07 -6.91
CA THR A 367 6.21 -5.04 -5.59
C THR A 367 7.73 -4.84 -5.71
N ILE A 368 8.39 -5.50 -6.67
CA ILE A 368 9.82 -5.33 -6.96
C ILE A 368 10.11 -3.93 -7.51
N CYS A 369 9.30 -3.43 -8.45
CA CYS A 369 9.46 -2.09 -9.02
C CYS A 369 9.42 -1.01 -7.93
N GLU A 370 8.45 -1.10 -7.01
CA GLU A 370 8.34 -0.16 -5.88
C GLU A 370 9.56 -0.23 -4.96
N GLN A 371 10.08 -1.43 -4.67
CA GLN A 371 11.28 -1.59 -3.83
C GLN A 371 12.55 -1.01 -4.46
N LYS A 372 12.62 -1.03 -5.79
CA LYS A 372 13.78 -0.57 -6.57
C LYS A 372 13.63 0.88 -7.07
N GLY A 373 12.48 1.51 -6.86
CA GLY A 373 12.17 2.85 -7.39
C GLY A 373 11.94 2.90 -8.90
N TRP A 374 11.61 1.78 -9.55
CA TRP A 374 11.40 1.67 -11.00
C TRP A 374 9.98 2.07 -11.41
N SER A 375 9.65 3.34 -11.20
CA SER A 375 8.29 3.89 -11.43
C SER A 375 7.77 3.76 -12.87
N GLN A 376 8.65 3.71 -13.89
CA GLN A 376 8.27 3.54 -15.29
C GLN A 376 8.03 2.08 -15.69
N GLU A 377 8.51 1.12 -14.91
CA GLU A 377 8.42 -0.31 -15.22
C GLU A 377 7.22 -0.98 -14.50
N GLY A 378 6.63 -0.33 -13.50
CA GLY A 378 5.54 -0.84 -12.65
C GLY A 378 4.13 -0.84 -13.28
N THR A 379 4.01 -1.12 -14.58
CA THR A 379 2.72 -1.14 -15.30
C THR A 379 2.13 -2.56 -15.33
N PHE A 380 1.95 -3.16 -14.16
CA PHE A 380 1.52 -4.55 -13.99
C PHE A 380 0.21 -4.68 -13.22
#